data_AF-A0A1Q3SFF8-F1
#
_entry.id   AF-A0A1Q3SFF8-F1
#
_cell.length_a   1.000
_cell.length_b   1.000
_cell.length_c   1.000
_cell.angle_alpha   90.00
_cell.angle_beta   90.00
_cell.angle_gamma   90.00
#
_symmetry.space_group_name_H-M   'P 1'
#
loop_
_entity.id
_entity.type
_entity.pdbx_description
1 polymer ?
#
loop_
_entity_poly.entity_id
_entity_poly.type
_entity_poly.pdbx_seq_one_letter_code
_entity_poly.pdbx_strand_id
1 'polypeptide(L)'
;MNDALITYHSFIISKNESGMSLESIKKFVVDTFGDDKLISEREIEQLSWSVREAPHTPEKDVVNIAQNNAFIEVRRCLSRLHCLKLLQSGPRGFKSFIQSQDTENDFNPVLSDKQYNTISQKITSLDQLAIDALHVSTVLSSVPLSPKARKNADDVLGENNYTFDSVEFLADTFDDIENAKKIYPLVNSLFQAYPKIEEQQRLTKYLQSAFCHRQHYRHMLYTEGNENMFRHLLAAVKEKKLDKEAFHFWVCHWTINITGFRGHLSPKGSLYLTSNTFKAMAALESVLETVFSNPKITPHELLSSYLDIRAGFLKLDRFSLPPHHERLLAHIGAMMRLYQPMEGETLVAGFYLIPIETRKKLAFSYFNVTDKEEPTPTFAPALFENSIDYRKNSYDQDSIIQKISKYAYSKSIVVRAEELKRMLAIADVVVGCLPVYLRTLDEYRLKRQTKTIDLKQPLSFQAAAAKKDISELCGKSPIVELFDVLEYKIPKVDEKGIVSFENNPTLKPLSEQRVLTPLYQSKSQDEYPGLRQTTQTSINKPKPSIKIVLS
;
A
#
# COMPACT_ATOMS: atom_id res chain seq x y z
N MET A 1 -46.06 -1.45 37.10
CA MET A 1 -45.88 -1.45 35.62
C MET A 1 -44.58 -0.75 35.31
N ASN A 2 -43.46 -1.46 35.39
CA ASN A 2 -42.13 -1.04 34.91
C ASN A 2 -41.13 -2.19 35.13
N ASP A 3 -41.32 -3.34 34.46
CA ASP A 3 -40.38 -4.48 34.54
C ASP A 3 -40.45 -5.37 33.28
N ALA A 4 -40.43 -4.77 32.08
CA ALA A 4 -40.47 -5.53 30.82
C ALA A 4 -39.52 -5.02 29.72
N LEU A 5 -38.54 -4.17 30.07
CA LEU A 5 -37.62 -3.55 29.09
C LEU A 5 -36.13 -3.84 29.36
N ILE A 6 -35.81 -4.80 30.22
CA ILE A 6 -34.45 -5.27 30.49
C ILE A 6 -34.39 -6.78 30.24
N THR A 7 -34.78 -7.25 29.06
CA THR A 7 -34.60 -8.67 28.68
C THR A 7 -34.54 -8.86 27.16
N TYR A 8 -33.76 -8.03 26.46
CA TYR A 8 -33.44 -8.28 25.03
C TYR A 8 -31.97 -8.02 24.64
N HIS A 9 -31.07 -7.87 25.62
CA HIS A 9 -29.63 -7.65 25.37
C HIS A 9 -28.69 -8.62 26.10
N SER A 10 -29.17 -9.79 26.53
CA SER A 10 -28.33 -10.75 27.26
C SER A 10 -28.55 -12.21 26.90
N PHE A 11 -29.19 -12.52 25.78
CA PHE A 11 -29.30 -13.91 25.30
C PHE A 11 -28.48 -14.13 24.02
N ILE A 12 -27.65 -15.18 24.08
CA ILE A 12 -26.63 -15.62 23.11
C ILE A 12 -25.24 -14.96 23.30
N ILE A 13 -24.73 -15.00 24.54
CA ILE A 13 -23.27 -15.17 24.78
C ILE A 13 -23.13 -16.34 25.75
N SER A 14 -23.34 -17.56 25.25
CA SER A 14 -22.66 -18.77 25.75
C SER A 14 -23.02 -19.93 24.83
N LYS A 15 -21.99 -20.64 24.36
CA LYS A 15 -22.04 -21.88 23.54
C LYS A 15 -22.70 -21.74 22.15
N ASN A 16 -21.95 -21.18 21.18
CA ASN A 16 -21.96 -21.59 19.75
C ASN A 16 -20.99 -20.79 18.83
N GLU A 17 -19.93 -20.18 19.36
CA GLU A 17 -19.04 -19.28 18.58
C GLU A 17 -18.30 -19.96 17.41
N SER A 18 -18.09 -21.28 17.47
CA SER A 18 -17.45 -22.03 16.37
C SER A 18 -18.43 -22.47 15.29
N GLY A 19 -19.71 -22.70 15.59
CA GLY A 19 -20.67 -23.24 14.61
C GLY A 19 -21.22 -22.19 13.65
N MET A 20 -21.52 -20.98 14.15
CA MET A 20 -22.13 -19.92 13.35
C MET A 20 -21.15 -19.24 12.37
N SER A 21 -19.85 -19.20 12.70
CA SER A 21 -18.84 -18.59 11.84
C SER A 21 -18.47 -19.48 10.65
N LEU A 22 -18.30 -20.79 10.86
CA LEU A 22 -17.94 -21.74 9.80
C LEU A 22 -19.04 -21.86 8.75
N GLU A 23 -20.30 -22.07 9.16
CA GLU A 23 -21.42 -22.17 8.22
C GLU A 23 -21.68 -20.85 7.47
N SER A 24 -21.44 -19.70 8.11
CA SER A 24 -21.52 -18.41 7.43
C SER A 24 -20.45 -18.26 6.35
N ILE A 25 -19.23 -18.76 6.58
CA ILE A 25 -18.15 -18.76 5.58
C ILE A 25 -18.53 -19.68 4.42
N LYS A 26 -18.98 -20.91 4.68
CA LYS A 26 -19.42 -21.87 3.65
C LYS A 26 -20.55 -21.32 2.80
N LYS A 27 -21.59 -20.79 3.47
CA LYS A 27 -22.72 -20.16 2.80
C LYS A 27 -22.27 -19.00 1.92
N PHE A 28 -21.40 -18.12 2.42
CA PHE A 28 -20.87 -17.01 1.64
C PHE A 28 -20.10 -17.50 0.40
N VAL A 29 -19.30 -18.56 0.54
CA VAL A 29 -18.55 -19.16 -0.58
C VAL A 29 -19.50 -19.62 -1.68
N VAL A 30 -20.52 -20.40 -1.33
CA VAL A 30 -21.51 -20.93 -2.28
C VAL A 30 -22.33 -19.79 -2.89
N ASP A 31 -22.88 -18.89 -2.07
CA ASP A 31 -23.74 -17.79 -2.53
C ASP A 31 -22.99 -16.81 -3.45
N THR A 32 -21.69 -16.59 -3.20
CA THR A 32 -20.90 -15.57 -3.92
C THR A 32 -20.20 -16.15 -5.15
N PHE A 33 -19.53 -17.29 -5.00
CA PHE A 33 -18.65 -17.85 -6.03
C PHE A 33 -19.25 -19.05 -6.75
N GLY A 34 -20.27 -19.70 -6.17
CA GLY A 34 -20.86 -20.91 -6.74
C GLY A 34 -19.90 -22.11 -6.75
N ASP A 35 -18.88 -22.10 -5.90
CA ASP A 35 -17.80 -23.10 -5.87
C ASP A 35 -17.54 -23.52 -4.42
N ASP A 36 -18.18 -24.62 -4.00
CA ASP A 36 -18.02 -25.23 -2.67
C ASP A 36 -16.62 -25.81 -2.44
N LYS A 37 -15.81 -25.93 -3.50
CA LYS A 37 -14.41 -26.39 -3.46
C LYS A 37 -13.41 -25.23 -3.55
N LEU A 38 -13.85 -23.98 -3.35
CA LEU A 38 -12.93 -22.85 -3.27
C LEU A 38 -12.00 -22.95 -2.06
N ILE A 39 -12.48 -23.53 -0.96
CA ILE A 39 -11.77 -23.62 0.31
C ILE A 39 -12.16 -24.93 1.00
N SER A 40 -11.21 -25.58 1.65
CA SER A 40 -11.44 -26.81 2.42
C SER A 40 -11.95 -26.52 3.84
N GLU A 41 -12.50 -27.53 4.51
CA GLU A 41 -12.96 -27.42 5.91
C GLU A 41 -11.85 -26.93 6.85
N ARG A 42 -10.63 -27.45 6.72
CA ARG A 42 -9.48 -27.04 7.55
C ARG A 42 -9.12 -25.57 7.35
N GLU A 43 -9.25 -25.09 6.13
CA GLU A 43 -8.99 -23.68 5.80
C GLU A 43 -10.11 -22.78 6.31
N ILE A 44 -11.37 -23.23 6.26
CA ILE A 44 -12.51 -22.53 6.87
C ILE A 44 -12.31 -22.42 8.38
N GLU A 45 -11.88 -23.51 9.05
CA GLU A 45 -11.53 -23.50 10.47
C GLU A 45 -10.42 -22.50 10.79
N GLN A 46 -9.33 -22.52 10.04
CA GLN A 46 -8.22 -21.57 10.23
C GLN A 46 -8.67 -20.13 9.97
N LEU A 47 -9.41 -19.88 8.88
CA LEU A 47 -9.89 -18.56 8.48
C LEU A 47 -10.91 -17.99 9.47
N SER A 48 -11.67 -18.85 10.16
CA SER A 48 -12.63 -18.42 11.19
C SER A 48 -11.97 -17.62 12.33
N TRP A 49 -10.66 -17.76 12.55
CA TRP A 49 -9.92 -16.97 13.55
C TRP A 49 -9.94 -15.46 13.22
N SER A 50 -10.12 -15.12 11.95
CA SER A 50 -10.23 -13.73 11.48
C SER A 50 -11.63 -13.13 11.65
N VAL A 51 -12.63 -13.94 12.04
CA VAL A 51 -13.97 -13.45 12.37
C VAL A 51 -13.88 -12.75 13.71
N ARG A 52 -14.00 -11.42 13.70
CA ARG A 52 -13.90 -10.58 14.90
C ARG A 52 -15.14 -9.72 15.04
N GLU A 53 -15.45 -9.27 16.25
CA GLU A 53 -16.18 -8.00 16.39
C GLU A 53 -15.29 -6.89 15.79
N ALA A 54 -15.79 -6.26 14.72
CA ALA A 54 -15.14 -5.34 13.78
C ALA A 54 -13.73 -4.79 14.17
N PRO A 55 -12.63 -5.24 13.53
CA PRO A 55 -11.35 -4.55 13.65
C PRO A 55 -11.36 -3.33 12.73
N HIS A 56 -11.15 -2.09 13.19
CA HIS A 56 -11.09 -0.89 12.31
C HIS A 56 -9.97 -0.98 11.25
N THR A 57 -10.24 -0.72 9.98
CA THR A 57 -9.24 -0.51 8.92
C THR A 57 -9.68 0.73 8.13
N PRO A 58 -8.80 1.69 7.82
CA PRO A 58 -9.20 2.97 7.22
C PRO A 58 -9.90 2.85 5.87
N GLU A 59 -9.68 1.76 5.14
CA GLU A 59 -10.41 1.45 3.91
C GLU A 59 -11.89 1.10 4.15
N LYS A 60 -12.35 1.00 5.41
CA LYS A 60 -13.75 0.79 5.80
C LYS A 60 -14.63 1.99 5.55
N ASP A 61 -14.13 3.20 5.77
CA ASP A 61 -15.03 4.35 5.95
C ASP A 61 -15.35 5.07 4.64
N VAL A 62 -14.67 4.74 3.54
CA VAL A 62 -14.95 5.32 2.22
C VAL A 62 -16.32 4.87 1.70
N VAL A 63 -16.78 3.68 2.12
CA VAL A 63 -18.07 3.11 1.73
C VAL A 63 -18.88 2.86 3.01
N ASN A 64 -20.09 3.42 3.12
CA ASN A 64 -21.05 3.06 4.18
C ASN A 64 -21.43 1.57 4.04
N ILE A 65 -20.56 0.65 4.48
CA ILE A 65 -20.84 -0.78 4.44
C ILE A 65 -21.75 -1.08 5.63
N ALA A 66 -23.06 -1.03 5.38
CA ALA A 66 -24.11 -1.49 6.29
C ALA A 66 -24.12 -3.03 6.48
N GLN A 67 -23.07 -3.75 6.07
CA GLN A 67 -22.99 -5.21 6.12
C GLN A 67 -22.06 -5.69 7.24
N ASN A 68 -22.37 -6.88 7.76
CA ASN A 68 -21.71 -7.54 8.90
C ASN A 68 -20.17 -7.45 8.86
N ASN A 69 -19.64 -6.46 9.61
CA ASN A 69 -18.23 -6.03 9.61
C ASN A 69 -17.25 -7.11 10.09
N ALA A 70 -17.76 -8.18 10.71
CA ALA A 70 -16.97 -9.27 11.25
C ALA A 70 -16.25 -10.12 10.19
N PHE A 71 -16.63 -10.01 8.91
CA PHE A 71 -16.20 -10.91 7.83
C PHE A 71 -15.27 -10.24 6.79
N ILE A 72 -14.70 -9.06 7.05
CA ILE A 72 -13.91 -8.34 6.04
C ILE A 72 -12.68 -9.14 5.58
N GLU A 73 -11.87 -9.63 6.52
CA GLU A 73 -10.66 -10.41 6.15
C GLU A 73 -11.01 -11.78 5.55
N VAL A 74 -12.11 -12.39 5.99
CA VAL A 74 -12.69 -13.57 5.34
C VAL A 74 -12.99 -13.29 3.86
N ARG A 75 -13.72 -12.21 3.56
CA ARG A 75 -14.08 -11.84 2.18
C ARG A 75 -12.84 -11.52 1.33
N ARG A 76 -11.86 -10.81 1.91
CA ARG A 76 -10.58 -10.54 1.26
C ARG A 76 -9.85 -11.85 0.94
N CYS A 77 -9.73 -12.76 1.91
CA CYS A 77 -9.12 -14.09 1.71
C CYS A 77 -9.77 -14.86 0.57
N LEU A 78 -11.10 -15.02 0.60
CA LEU A 78 -11.82 -15.79 -0.41
C LEU A 78 -11.72 -15.14 -1.80
N SER A 79 -11.72 -13.81 -1.87
CA SER A 79 -11.46 -13.09 -3.12
C SER A 79 -10.04 -13.34 -3.65
N ARG A 80 -9.02 -13.38 -2.78
CA ARG A 80 -7.63 -13.74 -3.17
C ARG A 80 -7.56 -15.16 -3.74
N LEU A 81 -8.18 -16.13 -3.06
CA LEU A 81 -8.24 -17.53 -3.51
C LEU A 81 -9.00 -17.67 -4.84
N HIS A 82 -10.12 -16.94 -5.01
CA HIS A 82 -10.85 -16.93 -6.27
C HIS A 82 -10.01 -16.33 -7.40
N CYS A 83 -9.33 -15.21 -7.15
CA CYS A 83 -8.41 -14.60 -8.10
C CYS A 83 -7.25 -15.54 -8.48
N LEU A 84 -6.73 -16.32 -7.53
CA LEU A 84 -5.73 -17.36 -7.80
C LEU A 84 -6.28 -18.41 -8.79
N LYS A 85 -7.48 -18.95 -8.57
CA LYS A 85 -8.13 -19.89 -9.51
C LYS A 85 -8.33 -19.29 -10.90
N LEU A 86 -8.73 -18.01 -10.98
CA LEU A 86 -8.87 -17.31 -12.25
C LEU A 86 -7.53 -17.23 -12.99
N LEU A 87 -6.46 -16.81 -12.30
CA LEU A 87 -5.12 -16.74 -12.87
C LEU A 87 -4.58 -18.10 -13.32
N GLN A 88 -4.87 -19.17 -12.58
CA GLN A 88 -4.53 -20.55 -12.98
C GLN A 88 -5.32 -21.03 -14.21
N SER A 89 -6.49 -20.45 -14.47
CA SER A 89 -7.32 -20.79 -15.64
C SER A 89 -6.76 -20.24 -16.96
N GLY A 90 -5.62 -19.54 -16.93
CA GLY A 90 -5.01 -18.96 -18.12
C GLY A 90 -5.88 -17.83 -18.68
N PRO A 91 -5.85 -17.62 -20.01
CA PRO A 91 -6.65 -16.62 -20.71
C PRO A 91 -8.17 -16.71 -20.43
N ARG A 92 -8.68 -17.89 -20.07
CA ARG A 92 -10.11 -18.10 -19.77
C ARG A 92 -10.57 -17.34 -18.52
N GLY A 93 -9.67 -17.07 -17.57
CA GLY A 93 -10.00 -16.34 -16.34
C GLY A 93 -10.10 -14.83 -16.52
N PHE A 94 -9.62 -14.27 -17.63
CA PHE A 94 -9.44 -12.82 -17.81
C PHE A 94 -10.73 -12.01 -17.57
N LYS A 95 -11.82 -12.36 -18.26
CA LYS A 95 -13.09 -11.61 -18.16
C LYS A 95 -13.63 -11.55 -16.73
N SER A 96 -13.63 -12.67 -16.02
CA SER A 96 -14.06 -12.73 -14.63
C SER A 96 -13.10 -12.01 -13.70
N PHE A 97 -11.80 -12.02 -14.01
CA PHE A 97 -10.79 -11.36 -13.19
C PHE A 97 -10.97 -9.84 -13.16
N ILE A 98 -11.23 -9.23 -14.32
CA ILE A 98 -11.39 -7.77 -14.44
C ILE A 98 -12.83 -7.28 -14.20
N GLN A 99 -13.80 -8.16 -13.99
CA GLN A 99 -15.23 -7.78 -13.94
C GLN A 99 -15.58 -6.76 -12.85
N SER A 100 -14.71 -6.60 -11.85
CA SER A 100 -14.87 -5.65 -10.75
C SER A 100 -14.19 -4.30 -11.00
N GLN A 101 -13.47 -4.14 -12.12
CA GLN A 101 -12.73 -2.91 -12.43
C GLN A 101 -13.62 -1.94 -13.21
N ASP A 102 -13.48 -0.66 -12.90
CA ASP A 102 -14.21 0.40 -13.57
C ASP A 102 -13.64 0.64 -14.98
N THR A 103 -14.46 0.38 -16.00
CA THR A 103 -14.08 0.54 -17.41
C THR A 103 -14.10 1.99 -17.88
N GLU A 104 -14.63 2.92 -17.09
CA GLU A 104 -14.78 4.33 -17.48
C GLU A 104 -13.79 5.26 -16.75
N ASN A 105 -12.95 4.73 -15.86
CA ASN A 105 -11.99 5.52 -15.11
C ASN A 105 -10.62 5.57 -15.81
N ASP A 106 -10.38 6.66 -16.54
CA ASP A 106 -9.11 6.86 -17.25
C ASP A 106 -7.90 6.95 -16.31
N PHE A 107 -8.06 7.40 -15.06
CA PHE A 107 -6.98 7.44 -14.05
C PHE A 107 -6.69 6.07 -13.43
N ASN A 108 -7.59 5.11 -13.58
CA ASN A 108 -7.41 3.75 -13.08
C ASN A 108 -7.80 2.71 -14.15
N PRO A 109 -7.08 2.69 -15.28
CA PRO A 109 -7.46 1.92 -16.45
C PRO A 109 -7.46 0.42 -16.14
N VAL A 110 -8.46 -0.27 -16.67
CA VAL A 110 -8.63 -1.71 -16.53
C VAL A 110 -7.38 -2.46 -16.99
N LEU A 111 -7.06 -3.54 -16.30
CA LEU A 111 -5.99 -4.45 -16.68
C LEU A 111 -6.24 -5.01 -18.10
N SER A 112 -5.27 -4.86 -19.00
CA SER A 112 -5.36 -5.43 -20.35
C SER A 112 -5.13 -6.93 -20.35
N ASP A 113 -5.63 -7.62 -21.38
CA ASP A 113 -5.45 -9.07 -21.56
C ASP A 113 -3.96 -9.47 -21.57
N LYS A 114 -3.09 -8.70 -22.22
CA LYS A 114 -1.64 -8.94 -22.22
C LYS A 114 -1.04 -8.90 -20.80
N GLN A 115 -1.42 -7.89 -20.02
CA GLN A 115 -0.93 -7.73 -18.65
C GLN A 115 -1.45 -8.85 -17.75
N TYR A 116 -2.74 -9.20 -17.87
CA TYR A 116 -3.32 -10.35 -17.19
C TYR A 116 -2.58 -11.65 -17.55
N ASN A 117 -2.34 -11.91 -18.83
CA ASN A 117 -1.65 -13.12 -19.28
C ASN A 117 -0.20 -13.19 -18.78
N THR A 118 0.49 -12.06 -18.61
CA THR A 118 1.81 -12.03 -17.97
C THR A 118 1.75 -12.48 -16.51
N ILE A 119 0.75 -12.04 -15.76
CA ILE A 119 0.56 -12.47 -14.37
C ILE A 119 0.15 -13.94 -14.30
N SER A 120 -0.80 -14.34 -15.14
CA SER A 120 -1.30 -15.72 -15.23
C SER A 120 -0.16 -16.69 -15.53
N GLN A 121 0.73 -16.37 -16.48
CA GLN A 121 1.90 -17.18 -16.81
C GLN A 121 2.81 -17.40 -15.61
N LYS A 122 3.11 -16.35 -14.82
CA LYS A 122 3.92 -16.44 -13.59
C LYS A 122 3.30 -17.37 -12.55
N ILE A 123 1.97 -17.32 -12.38
CA ILE A 123 1.25 -18.20 -11.47
C ILE A 123 1.25 -19.64 -11.99
N THR A 124 0.96 -19.85 -13.28
CA THR A 124 0.90 -21.20 -13.88
C THR A 124 2.26 -21.88 -14.03
N SER A 125 3.36 -21.14 -13.88
CA SER A 125 4.70 -21.72 -13.87
C SER A 125 5.11 -22.29 -12.51
N LEU A 126 4.32 -22.06 -11.46
CA LEU A 126 4.52 -22.70 -10.15
C LEU A 126 4.13 -24.18 -10.22
N ASP A 127 4.92 -25.04 -9.57
CA ASP A 127 4.55 -26.44 -9.40
C ASP A 127 3.45 -26.60 -8.32
N GLN A 128 2.90 -27.81 -8.18
CA GLN A 128 1.81 -28.06 -7.25
C GLN A 128 2.21 -27.76 -5.79
N LEU A 129 3.45 -28.06 -5.40
CA LEU A 129 3.95 -27.80 -4.05
C LEU A 129 3.91 -26.29 -3.73
N ALA A 130 4.38 -25.47 -4.68
CA ALA A 130 4.33 -24.02 -4.58
C ALA A 130 2.87 -23.50 -4.62
N ILE A 131 2.00 -24.06 -5.46
CA ILE A 131 0.58 -23.66 -5.47
C ILE A 131 -0.09 -23.92 -4.11
N ASP A 132 0.17 -25.07 -3.49
CA ASP A 132 -0.42 -25.40 -2.18
C ASP A 132 0.16 -24.50 -1.07
N ALA A 133 1.46 -24.20 -1.11
CA ALA A 133 2.07 -23.21 -0.21
C ALA A 133 1.49 -21.79 -0.42
N LEU A 134 1.20 -21.40 -1.66
CA LEU A 134 0.58 -20.13 -2.02
C LEU A 134 -0.85 -20.05 -1.48
N HIS A 135 -1.60 -21.15 -1.58
CA HIS A 135 -2.95 -21.26 -1.03
C HIS A 135 -2.94 -21.10 0.50
N VAL A 136 -2.09 -21.86 1.19
CA VAL A 136 -1.93 -21.78 2.65
C VAL A 136 -1.49 -20.37 3.09
N SER A 137 -0.46 -19.81 2.46
CA SER A 137 0.01 -18.46 2.82
C SER A 137 -1.06 -17.39 2.61
N THR A 138 -1.93 -17.54 1.61
CA THR A 138 -3.07 -16.63 1.38
C THR A 138 -4.08 -16.65 2.54
N VAL A 139 -4.40 -17.83 3.07
CA VAL A 139 -5.26 -17.97 4.25
C VAL A 139 -4.60 -17.34 5.48
N LEU A 140 -3.31 -17.62 5.69
CA LEU A 140 -2.58 -17.13 6.85
C LEU A 140 -2.42 -15.61 6.86
N SER A 141 -2.30 -14.96 5.69
CA SER A 141 -2.30 -13.49 5.58
C SER A 141 -3.58 -12.82 6.11
N SER A 142 -4.63 -13.59 6.40
CA SER A 142 -5.93 -13.07 6.84
C SER A 142 -6.21 -13.31 8.33
N VAL A 143 -5.40 -14.13 9.01
CA VAL A 143 -5.55 -14.44 10.45
C VAL A 143 -4.56 -13.78 11.42
N PRO A 144 -3.58 -12.93 11.00
CA PRO A 144 -2.57 -12.44 11.92
C PRO A 144 -3.19 -11.58 13.00
N LEU A 145 -2.56 -11.57 14.18
CA LEU A 145 -3.02 -10.85 15.37
C LEU A 145 -4.47 -11.17 15.79
N SER A 146 -5.09 -12.24 15.29
CA SER A 146 -6.39 -12.70 15.81
C SER A 146 -6.23 -13.15 17.27
N PRO A 147 -7.28 -13.11 18.10
CA PRO A 147 -7.18 -13.58 19.49
C PRO A 147 -6.59 -14.99 19.59
N LYS A 148 -6.96 -15.87 18.65
CA LYS A 148 -6.44 -17.24 18.59
C LYS A 148 -4.99 -17.31 18.12
N ALA A 149 -4.61 -16.56 17.08
CA ALA A 149 -3.21 -16.52 16.64
C ALA A 149 -2.28 -15.93 17.71
N ARG A 150 -2.70 -14.85 18.40
CA ARG A 150 -1.93 -14.25 19.49
C ARG A 150 -1.76 -15.21 20.66
N LYS A 151 -2.85 -15.85 21.11
CA LYS A 151 -2.77 -16.86 22.17
C LYS A 151 -1.76 -17.95 21.82
N ASN A 152 -1.86 -18.52 20.62
CA ASN A 152 -0.94 -19.57 20.19
C ASN A 152 0.51 -19.05 20.05
N ALA A 153 0.70 -17.79 19.64
CA ALA A 153 2.01 -17.17 19.58
C ALA A 153 2.58 -16.88 20.97
N ASP A 154 1.77 -16.44 21.94
CA ASP A 154 2.19 -16.25 23.33
C ASP A 154 2.68 -17.59 23.92
N ASP A 155 1.96 -18.69 23.65
CA ASP A 155 2.31 -20.04 24.09
C ASP A 155 3.64 -20.55 23.50
N VAL A 156 4.04 -20.07 22.31
CA VAL A 156 5.20 -20.58 21.55
C VAL A 156 6.42 -19.65 21.62
N LEU A 157 6.21 -18.34 21.51
CA LEU A 157 7.25 -17.30 21.44
C LEU A 157 7.44 -16.57 22.77
N GLY A 158 6.52 -16.73 23.73
CA GLY A 158 6.44 -15.95 24.95
C GLY A 158 5.45 -14.79 24.84
N GLU A 159 4.91 -14.38 25.99
CA GLU A 159 3.85 -13.37 26.08
C GLU A 159 4.23 -12.04 25.40
N ASN A 160 3.43 -11.62 24.43
CA ASN A 160 3.61 -10.41 23.62
C ASN A 160 5.02 -10.27 23.01
N ASN A 161 5.74 -11.37 22.80
CA ASN A 161 7.08 -11.38 22.21
C ASN A 161 7.04 -11.39 20.67
N TYR A 162 6.21 -10.52 20.10
CA TYR A 162 6.00 -10.36 18.66
C TYR A 162 5.57 -8.92 18.34
N THR A 163 5.63 -8.56 17.07
CA THR A 163 5.33 -7.22 16.58
C THR A 163 3.82 -7.03 16.42
N PHE A 164 3.29 -5.88 16.82
CA PHE A 164 1.87 -5.51 16.66
C PHE A 164 1.57 -4.92 15.27
N ASP A 165 2.12 -5.55 14.24
CA ASP A 165 1.80 -5.32 12.84
C ASP A 165 1.47 -6.67 12.19
N SER A 166 0.50 -6.71 11.27
CA SER A 166 0.00 -8.00 10.75
C SER A 166 1.03 -8.77 9.93
N VAL A 167 1.91 -8.09 9.20
CA VAL A 167 2.91 -8.72 8.34
C VAL A 167 4.17 -9.04 9.13
N GLU A 168 4.61 -8.13 10.01
CA GLU A 168 5.73 -8.41 10.91
C GLU A 168 5.40 -9.50 11.93
N PHE A 169 4.14 -9.58 12.42
CA PHE A 169 3.68 -10.70 13.24
C PHE A 169 3.83 -12.03 12.52
N LEU A 170 3.44 -12.10 11.24
CA LEU A 170 3.66 -13.31 10.44
C LEU A 170 5.15 -13.60 10.32
N ALA A 171 5.99 -12.61 10.03
CA ALA A 171 7.43 -12.80 9.97
C ALA A 171 8.01 -13.34 11.28
N ASP A 172 7.66 -12.76 12.44
CA ASP A 172 8.08 -13.23 13.76
C ASP A 172 7.67 -14.72 13.98
N THR A 173 6.47 -15.11 13.54
CA THR A 173 6.00 -16.50 13.67
C THR A 173 6.66 -17.48 12.69
N PHE A 174 7.22 -17.00 11.59
CA PHE A 174 7.85 -17.79 10.52
C PHE A 174 9.38 -17.75 10.54
N ASP A 175 10.00 -16.94 11.40
CA ASP A 175 11.44 -16.94 11.65
C ASP A 175 11.99 -18.35 11.94
N ASP A 176 11.19 -19.17 12.64
CA ASP A 176 11.36 -20.61 12.75
C ASP A 176 10.10 -21.33 12.27
N ILE A 177 10.24 -22.18 11.25
CA ILE A 177 9.12 -22.94 10.68
C ILE A 177 8.48 -23.91 11.68
N GLU A 178 9.23 -24.38 12.68
CA GLU A 178 8.69 -25.23 13.73
C GLU A 178 7.77 -24.45 14.68
N ASN A 179 8.01 -23.16 14.87
CA ASN A 179 7.07 -22.29 15.58
C ASN A 179 5.80 -22.09 14.76
N ALA A 180 5.93 -21.78 13.47
CA ALA A 180 4.78 -21.62 12.58
C ALA A 180 3.88 -22.87 12.55
N LYS A 181 4.46 -24.08 12.52
CA LYS A 181 3.71 -25.36 12.57
C LYS A 181 2.91 -25.52 13.86
N LYS A 182 3.43 -25.06 15.00
CA LYS A 182 2.72 -25.09 16.30
C LYS A 182 1.62 -24.03 16.38
N ILE A 183 1.86 -22.85 15.81
CA ILE A 183 0.94 -21.72 15.87
C ILE A 183 -0.24 -21.92 14.92
N TYR A 184 0.00 -22.44 13.70
CA TYR A 184 -0.98 -22.55 12.62
C TYR A 184 -1.20 -24.01 12.19
N PRO A 185 -2.34 -24.64 12.56
CA PRO A 185 -2.70 -25.99 12.14
C PRO A 185 -2.64 -26.26 10.64
N LEU A 186 -2.94 -25.24 9.82
CA LEU A 186 -2.89 -25.36 8.36
C LEU A 186 -1.45 -25.57 7.84
N VAL A 187 -0.45 -24.93 8.47
CA VAL A 187 0.97 -25.13 8.14
C VAL A 187 1.37 -26.57 8.47
N ASN A 188 1.04 -27.04 9.67
CA ASN A 188 1.35 -28.42 10.06
C ASN A 188 0.70 -29.45 9.12
N SER A 189 -0.56 -29.21 8.70
CA SER A 189 -1.25 -30.07 7.73
C SER A 189 -0.56 -30.11 6.37
N LEU A 190 -0.05 -28.97 5.88
CA LEU A 190 0.70 -28.91 4.63
C LEU A 190 1.99 -29.75 4.69
N PHE A 191 2.75 -29.64 5.77
CA PHE A 191 3.98 -30.43 5.97
C PHE A 191 3.70 -31.93 6.12
N GLN A 192 2.54 -32.31 6.67
CA GLN A 192 2.12 -33.72 6.73
C GLN A 192 1.71 -34.27 5.36
N ALA A 193 1.12 -33.44 4.49
CA ALA A 193 0.78 -33.83 3.11
C ALA A 193 2.03 -34.05 2.23
N TYR A 194 3.14 -33.40 2.57
CA TYR A 194 4.43 -33.49 1.87
C TYR A 194 5.54 -33.98 2.82
N PRO A 195 5.60 -35.29 3.13
CA PRO A 195 6.47 -35.81 4.18
C PRO A 195 7.94 -35.94 3.76
N LYS A 196 8.29 -35.80 2.48
CA LYS A 196 9.68 -35.94 2.04
C LYS A 196 10.51 -34.72 2.47
N ILE A 197 11.74 -34.98 2.88
CA ILE A 197 12.64 -33.95 3.40
C ILE A 197 12.88 -32.84 2.37
N GLU A 198 13.06 -33.17 1.08
CA GLU A 198 13.28 -32.15 0.05
C GLU A 198 12.05 -31.27 -0.16
N GLU A 199 10.84 -31.85 -0.08
CA GLU A 199 9.58 -31.11 -0.21
C GLU A 199 9.38 -30.18 1.00
N GLN A 200 9.65 -30.66 2.22
CA GLN A 200 9.58 -29.85 3.44
C GLN A 200 10.57 -28.69 3.44
N GLN A 201 11.81 -28.91 2.95
CA GLN A 201 12.80 -27.83 2.80
C GLN A 201 12.33 -26.75 1.81
N ARG A 202 11.72 -27.16 0.68
CA ARG A 202 11.14 -26.22 -0.29
C ARG A 202 9.93 -25.47 0.30
N LEU A 203 9.06 -26.15 1.05
CA LEU A 203 7.93 -25.51 1.74
C LEU A 203 8.40 -24.47 2.76
N THR A 204 9.40 -24.80 3.58
CA THR A 204 10.03 -23.86 4.52
C THR A 204 10.51 -22.62 3.78
N LYS A 205 11.27 -22.81 2.70
CA LYS A 205 11.78 -21.73 1.86
C LYS A 205 10.66 -20.84 1.30
N TYR A 206 9.59 -21.44 0.77
CA TYR A 206 8.44 -20.70 0.24
C TYR A 206 7.74 -19.88 1.34
N LEU A 207 7.36 -20.50 2.45
CA LEU A 207 6.61 -19.83 3.50
C LEU A 207 7.44 -18.74 4.22
N GLN A 208 8.72 -19.00 4.48
CA GLN A 208 9.62 -17.99 5.04
C GLN A 208 9.89 -16.84 4.06
N SER A 209 9.93 -17.13 2.75
CA SER A 209 10.03 -16.05 1.75
C SER A 209 8.76 -15.20 1.68
N ALA A 210 7.56 -15.79 1.79
CA ALA A 210 6.29 -15.04 1.83
C ALA A 210 6.21 -14.08 3.02
N PHE A 211 6.67 -14.53 4.19
CA PHE A 211 6.60 -13.80 5.45
C PHE A 211 7.99 -13.37 5.93
N CYS A 212 8.72 -12.63 5.09
CA CYS A 212 10.03 -12.11 5.47
C CYS A 212 9.93 -10.71 6.10
N HIS A 213 10.67 -10.48 7.18
CA HIS A 213 10.73 -9.20 7.87
C HIS A 213 11.01 -8.04 6.93
N ARG A 214 10.21 -6.97 7.06
CA ARG A 214 10.35 -5.70 6.36
C ARG A 214 10.39 -5.79 4.84
N GLN A 215 9.89 -6.89 4.27
CA GLN A 215 9.82 -7.15 2.83
C GLN A 215 8.36 -7.20 2.35
N HIS A 216 7.59 -6.18 2.72
CA HIS A 216 6.23 -6.03 2.24
C HIS A 216 6.22 -5.39 0.85
N TYR A 217 5.95 -6.20 -0.18
CA TYR A 217 6.01 -5.77 -1.58
C TYR A 217 5.11 -4.56 -1.90
N ARG A 218 3.89 -4.50 -1.36
CA ARG A 218 3.02 -3.33 -1.52
C ARG A 218 3.61 -2.06 -0.88
N HIS A 219 4.26 -2.15 0.27
CA HIS A 219 4.92 -0.99 0.87
C HIS A 219 6.11 -0.54 0.02
N MET A 220 6.86 -1.49 -0.57
CA MET A 220 7.90 -1.19 -1.57
C MET A 220 7.33 -0.50 -2.81
N LEU A 221 6.18 -0.95 -3.31
CA LEU A 221 5.47 -0.37 -4.46
C LEU A 221 5.17 1.12 -4.26
N TYR A 222 4.80 1.51 -3.04
CA TYR A 222 4.51 2.89 -2.66
C TYR A 222 5.67 3.58 -1.95
N THR A 223 6.83 2.94 -1.89
CA THR A 223 8.08 3.47 -1.32
C THR A 223 7.98 3.92 0.15
N GLU A 224 7.01 3.43 0.92
CA GLU A 224 6.66 3.91 2.27
C GLU A 224 7.86 3.93 3.24
N GLY A 225 8.62 2.84 3.30
CA GLY A 225 9.81 2.68 4.16
C GLY A 225 11.13 3.10 3.52
N ASN A 226 11.10 3.82 2.40
CA ASN A 226 12.27 4.29 1.66
C ASN A 226 13.30 3.16 1.36
N GLU A 227 14.60 3.46 1.40
CA GLU A 227 15.68 2.51 1.11
C GLU A 227 15.76 1.36 2.12
N ASN A 228 15.21 1.52 3.33
CA ASN A 228 15.24 0.47 4.37
C ASN A 228 14.50 -0.79 3.94
N MET A 229 13.43 -0.67 3.14
CA MET A 229 12.70 -1.83 2.64
C MET A 229 13.55 -2.73 1.74
N PHE A 230 14.54 -2.17 1.05
CA PHE A 230 15.41 -2.93 0.14
C PHE A 230 16.61 -3.58 0.86
N ARG A 231 16.95 -3.12 2.06
CA ARG A 231 18.10 -3.63 2.84
C ARG A 231 17.96 -5.11 3.16
N HIS A 232 16.79 -5.50 3.66
CA HIS A 232 16.51 -6.88 4.11
C HIS A 232 16.49 -7.86 2.93
N LEU A 233 15.93 -7.44 1.79
CA LEU A 233 15.92 -8.25 0.58
C LEU A 233 17.36 -8.51 0.10
N LEU A 234 18.20 -7.47 0.04
CA LEU A 234 19.61 -7.61 -0.32
C LEU A 234 20.38 -8.51 0.64
N ALA A 235 20.14 -8.38 1.95
CA ALA A 235 20.74 -9.24 2.96
C ALA A 235 20.33 -10.71 2.76
N ALA A 236 19.03 -10.97 2.55
CA ALA A 236 18.51 -12.32 2.33
C ALA A 236 19.10 -12.98 1.07
N VAL A 237 19.26 -12.22 -0.02
CA VAL A 237 19.91 -12.72 -1.25
C VAL A 237 21.40 -13.01 -0.99
N LYS A 238 22.12 -12.09 -0.33
CA LYS A 238 23.55 -12.25 -0.01
C LYS A 238 23.82 -13.45 0.90
N GLU A 239 22.93 -13.67 1.88
CA GLU A 239 22.97 -14.79 2.83
C GLU A 239 22.45 -16.10 2.23
N LYS A 240 22.03 -16.10 0.95
CA LYS A 240 21.42 -17.24 0.25
C LYS A 240 20.13 -17.77 0.89
N LYS A 241 19.46 -16.93 1.70
CA LYS A 241 18.13 -17.20 2.25
C LYS A 241 17.01 -16.94 1.22
N LEU A 242 17.29 -16.10 0.22
CA LEU A 242 16.38 -15.81 -0.88
C LEU A 242 17.10 -16.02 -2.23
N ASP A 243 16.76 -17.10 -2.93
CA ASP A 243 17.19 -17.32 -4.31
C ASP A 243 16.09 -16.96 -5.32
N LYS A 244 16.35 -17.16 -6.61
CA LYS A 244 15.40 -16.83 -7.69
C LYS A 244 14.06 -17.56 -7.58
N GLU A 245 14.07 -18.81 -7.12
CA GLU A 245 12.86 -19.61 -6.98
C GLU A 245 12.01 -19.08 -5.81
N ALA A 246 12.62 -18.83 -4.65
CA ALA A 246 11.94 -18.21 -3.51
C ALA A 246 11.44 -16.81 -3.83
N PHE A 247 12.22 -16.02 -4.58
CA PHE A 247 11.81 -14.69 -5.02
C PHE A 247 10.60 -14.74 -5.96
N HIS A 248 10.58 -15.67 -6.93
CA HIS A 248 9.42 -15.88 -7.80
C HIS A 248 8.17 -16.24 -6.98
N PHE A 249 8.31 -17.12 -5.99
CA PHE A 249 7.24 -17.44 -5.06
C PHE A 249 6.76 -16.21 -4.26
N TRP A 250 7.69 -15.43 -3.69
CA TRP A 250 7.40 -14.20 -2.96
C TRP A 250 6.64 -13.18 -3.82
N VAL A 251 7.04 -12.97 -5.08
CA VAL A 251 6.30 -12.11 -6.03
C VAL A 251 4.89 -12.64 -6.26
N CYS A 252 4.71 -13.96 -6.43
CA CYS A 252 3.39 -14.57 -6.61
C CYS A 252 2.51 -14.41 -5.36
N HIS A 253 3.05 -14.64 -4.17
CA HIS A 253 2.37 -14.41 -2.89
C HIS A 253 1.83 -12.98 -2.77
N TRP A 254 2.68 -11.99 -3.06
CA TRP A 254 2.27 -10.59 -2.98
C TRP A 254 1.31 -10.18 -4.09
N THR A 255 1.46 -10.74 -5.29
CA THR A 255 0.52 -10.54 -6.39
C THR A 255 -0.88 -10.99 -5.97
N ILE A 256 -1.03 -12.20 -5.43
CA ILE A 256 -2.31 -12.70 -4.93
C ILE A 256 -2.87 -11.82 -3.80
N ASN A 257 -2.03 -11.40 -2.85
CA ASN A 257 -2.44 -10.47 -1.80
C ASN A 257 -3.01 -9.15 -2.36
N ILE A 258 -2.41 -8.60 -3.42
CA ILE A 258 -2.86 -7.38 -4.10
C ILE A 258 -4.18 -7.62 -4.82
N THR A 259 -4.38 -8.76 -5.48
CA THR A 259 -5.63 -9.04 -6.25
C THR A 259 -6.88 -8.94 -5.38
N GLY A 260 -6.88 -9.55 -4.19
CA GLY A 260 -8.03 -9.56 -3.28
C GLY A 260 -8.00 -8.48 -2.20
N PHE A 261 -7.12 -7.49 -2.29
CA PHE A 261 -6.98 -6.44 -1.27
C PHE A 261 -8.30 -5.71 -0.98
N ARG A 262 -9.10 -5.46 -2.03
CA ARG A 262 -10.44 -4.86 -1.92
C ARG A 262 -11.58 -5.89 -2.11
N GLY A 263 -11.32 -7.17 -1.89
CA GLY A 263 -12.28 -8.26 -2.08
C GLY A 263 -13.54 -8.18 -1.21
N HIS A 264 -13.48 -7.48 -0.07
CA HIS A 264 -14.64 -7.18 0.76
C HIS A 264 -15.66 -6.24 0.11
N LEU A 265 -15.23 -5.40 -0.85
CA LEU A 265 -16.10 -4.54 -1.66
C LEU A 265 -16.62 -5.28 -2.89
N SER A 266 -15.74 -5.97 -3.61
CA SER A 266 -16.10 -6.80 -4.75
C SER A 266 -15.33 -8.12 -4.74
N PRO A 267 -15.95 -9.23 -4.31
CA PRO A 267 -15.24 -10.48 -4.08
C PRO A 267 -14.93 -11.26 -5.36
N LYS A 268 -15.73 -11.10 -6.43
CA LYS A 268 -15.70 -11.96 -7.63
C LYS A 268 -14.57 -11.64 -8.62
N GLY A 269 -13.75 -10.63 -8.36
CA GLY A 269 -12.64 -10.27 -9.24
C GLY A 269 -11.70 -9.30 -8.56
N SER A 270 -10.61 -8.96 -9.24
CA SER A 270 -9.62 -8.03 -8.71
C SER A 270 -10.06 -6.60 -8.97
N LEU A 271 -10.55 -5.92 -7.93
CA LEU A 271 -10.85 -4.48 -7.99
C LEU A 271 -9.57 -3.62 -7.97
N TYR A 272 -8.50 -4.09 -7.33
CA TYR A 272 -7.31 -3.28 -7.07
C TYR A 272 -6.20 -3.45 -8.13
N LEU A 273 -5.98 -4.67 -8.64
CA LEU A 273 -4.91 -4.92 -9.62
C LEU A 273 -5.34 -4.45 -11.03
N THR A 274 -5.27 -3.14 -11.24
CA THR A 274 -5.54 -2.50 -12.53
C THR A 274 -4.27 -2.38 -13.37
N SER A 275 -4.36 -1.80 -14.57
CA SER A 275 -3.20 -1.60 -15.44
C SER A 275 -2.13 -0.70 -14.79
N ASN A 276 -2.53 0.29 -13.99
CA ASN A 276 -1.58 1.15 -13.26
C ASN A 276 -0.84 0.38 -12.17
N THR A 277 -1.56 -0.38 -11.34
CA THR A 277 -0.94 -1.22 -10.32
C THR A 277 0.01 -2.24 -10.96
N PHE A 278 -0.42 -2.92 -12.02
CA PHE A 278 0.45 -3.85 -12.77
C PHE A 278 1.73 -3.18 -13.26
N LYS A 279 1.65 -1.98 -13.86
CA LYS A 279 2.84 -1.27 -14.35
C LYS A 279 3.84 -0.99 -13.24
N ALA A 280 3.38 -0.55 -12.07
CA ALA A 280 4.26 -0.33 -10.93
C ALA A 280 4.84 -1.64 -10.38
N MET A 281 4.05 -2.71 -10.33
CA MET A 281 4.53 -4.03 -9.89
C MET A 281 5.63 -4.54 -10.84
N ALA A 282 5.38 -4.52 -12.15
CA ALA A 282 6.35 -4.93 -13.15
C ALA A 282 7.64 -4.08 -13.11
N ALA A 283 7.51 -2.77 -12.90
CA ALA A 283 8.65 -1.88 -12.72
C ALA A 283 9.46 -2.23 -11.47
N LEU A 284 8.80 -2.38 -10.31
CA LEU A 284 9.46 -2.75 -9.06
C LEU A 284 10.15 -4.12 -9.18
N GLU A 285 9.44 -5.11 -9.70
CA GLU A 285 9.97 -6.46 -9.92
C GLU A 285 11.22 -6.42 -10.80
N SER A 286 11.18 -5.70 -11.92
CA SER A 286 12.34 -5.59 -12.82
C SER A 286 13.58 -4.98 -12.15
N VAL A 287 13.38 -4.04 -11.22
CA VAL A 287 14.47 -3.44 -10.44
C VAL A 287 14.97 -4.43 -9.39
N LEU A 288 14.07 -5.12 -8.69
CA LEU A 288 14.43 -6.11 -7.68
C LEU A 288 15.15 -7.32 -8.29
N GLU A 289 14.83 -7.76 -9.50
CA GLU A 289 15.52 -8.88 -10.15
C GLU A 289 17.02 -8.61 -10.38
N THR A 290 17.43 -7.34 -10.45
CA THR A 290 18.84 -6.97 -10.67
C THR A 290 19.75 -7.47 -9.55
N VAL A 291 19.23 -7.68 -8.33
CA VAL A 291 20.00 -8.18 -7.17
C VAL A 291 20.64 -9.54 -7.43
N PHE A 292 20.03 -10.36 -8.30
CA PHE A 292 20.55 -11.68 -8.66
C PHE A 292 21.66 -11.63 -9.72
N SER A 293 21.84 -10.49 -10.36
CA SER A 293 22.85 -10.26 -11.41
C SER A 293 23.94 -9.28 -10.99
N ASN A 294 23.68 -8.44 -10.00
CA ASN A 294 24.61 -7.45 -9.47
C ASN A 294 24.69 -7.55 -7.93
N PRO A 295 25.64 -8.34 -7.38
CA PRO A 295 25.77 -8.52 -5.93
C PRO A 295 26.28 -7.28 -5.18
N LYS A 296 26.68 -6.22 -5.89
CA LYS A 296 27.16 -4.96 -5.30
C LYS A 296 26.11 -3.86 -5.27
N ILE A 297 24.92 -4.10 -5.80
CA ILE A 297 23.85 -3.10 -5.83
C ILE A 297 23.44 -2.72 -4.40
N THR A 298 23.27 -1.43 -4.18
CA THR A 298 22.91 -0.86 -2.88
C THR A 298 21.40 -0.64 -2.76
N PRO A 299 20.85 -0.56 -1.53
CA PRO A 299 19.43 -0.22 -1.32
C PRO A 299 19.04 1.10 -1.99
N HIS A 300 19.94 2.10 -1.95
CA HIS A 300 19.74 3.41 -2.56
C HIS A 300 19.64 3.32 -4.10
N GLU A 301 20.48 2.50 -4.74
CA GLU A 301 20.43 2.29 -6.19
C GLU A 301 19.16 1.58 -6.63
N LEU A 302 18.68 0.60 -5.85
CA LEU A 302 17.38 -0.05 -6.11
C LEU A 302 16.23 0.96 -6.00
N LEU A 303 16.15 1.70 -4.90
CA LEU A 303 15.11 2.72 -4.74
C LEU A 303 15.18 3.77 -5.85
N SER A 304 16.38 4.30 -6.14
CA SER A 304 16.57 5.32 -7.18
C SER A 304 16.15 4.80 -8.56
N SER A 305 16.51 3.56 -8.91
CA SER A 305 16.12 2.96 -10.20
C SER A 305 14.60 2.82 -10.32
N TYR A 306 13.93 2.42 -9.24
CA TYR A 306 12.46 2.35 -9.23
C TYR A 306 11.82 3.74 -9.32
N LEU A 307 12.35 4.72 -8.58
CA LEU A 307 11.87 6.11 -8.63
C LEU A 307 12.08 6.78 -9.99
N ASP A 308 13.17 6.46 -10.70
CA ASP A 308 13.40 6.96 -12.07
C ASP A 308 12.34 6.43 -13.04
N ILE A 309 11.93 5.16 -12.92
CA ILE A 309 10.82 4.61 -13.71
C ILE A 309 9.50 5.30 -13.34
N ARG A 310 9.24 5.50 -12.04
CA ARG A 310 8.04 6.20 -11.54
C ARG A 310 7.98 7.66 -12.02
N ALA A 311 9.11 8.36 -12.08
CA ALA A 311 9.22 9.70 -12.64
C ALA A 311 8.82 9.71 -14.13
N GLY A 312 9.21 8.67 -14.87
CA GLY A 312 8.81 8.47 -16.27
C GLY A 312 7.30 8.29 -16.47
N PHE A 313 6.59 7.64 -15.55
CA PHE A 313 5.12 7.54 -15.59
C PHE A 313 4.46 8.92 -15.46
N LEU A 314 4.99 9.75 -14.57
CA LEU A 314 4.50 11.10 -14.27
C LEU A 314 5.03 12.16 -15.26
N LYS A 315 5.91 11.80 -16.20
CA LYS A 315 6.57 12.72 -17.15
C LYS A 315 7.20 13.92 -16.44
N LEU A 316 7.97 13.65 -15.39
CA LEU A 316 8.64 14.71 -14.63
C LEU A 316 9.82 15.36 -15.39
N ASP A 317 10.37 14.64 -16.36
CA ASP A 317 11.46 15.07 -17.24
C ASP A 317 11.14 16.37 -18.01
N ARG A 318 9.86 16.64 -18.28
CA ARG A 318 9.43 17.87 -18.98
C ARG A 318 9.64 19.16 -18.19
N PHE A 319 9.84 19.06 -16.87
CA PHE A 319 9.99 20.22 -15.99
C PHE A 319 11.45 20.60 -15.73
N SER A 320 12.42 19.89 -16.34
CA SER A 320 13.86 20.17 -16.20
C SER A 320 14.32 20.25 -14.73
N LEU A 321 13.79 19.35 -13.89
CA LEU A 321 14.10 19.30 -12.47
C LEU A 321 15.45 18.62 -12.24
N PRO A 322 16.19 18.96 -11.16
CA PRO A 322 17.33 18.16 -10.74
C PRO A 322 16.92 16.70 -10.47
N PRO A 323 17.76 15.69 -10.77
CA PRO A 323 17.38 14.27 -10.60
C PRO A 323 16.89 13.90 -9.19
N HIS A 324 17.46 14.52 -8.16
CA HIS A 324 17.03 14.28 -6.77
C HIS A 324 15.63 14.85 -6.48
N HIS A 325 15.23 15.96 -7.13
CA HIS A 325 13.88 16.49 -7.06
C HIS A 325 12.89 15.63 -7.85
N GLU A 326 13.29 15.15 -9.03
CA GLU A 326 12.45 14.21 -9.80
C GLU A 326 12.14 12.95 -8.98
N ARG A 327 13.15 12.37 -8.34
CA ARG A 327 12.99 11.20 -7.47
C ARG A 327 12.13 11.51 -6.24
N LEU A 328 12.29 12.69 -5.63
CA LEU A 328 11.45 13.12 -4.50
C LEU A 328 9.97 13.16 -4.90
N LEU A 329 9.67 13.80 -6.02
CA LEU A 329 8.32 13.89 -6.54
C LEU A 329 7.80 12.51 -6.97
N ALA A 330 8.63 11.67 -7.59
CA ALA A 330 8.25 10.30 -7.91
C ALA A 330 7.92 9.47 -6.66
N HIS A 331 8.62 9.70 -5.55
CA HIS A 331 8.36 9.08 -4.25
C HIS A 331 7.02 9.55 -3.67
N ILE A 332 6.78 10.86 -3.64
CA ILE A 332 5.49 11.43 -3.21
C ILE A 332 4.36 10.91 -4.09
N GLY A 333 4.55 10.90 -5.42
CA GLY A 333 3.59 10.38 -6.38
C GLY A 333 3.37 8.87 -6.25
N ALA A 334 4.36 8.09 -5.81
CA ALA A 334 4.17 6.69 -5.45
C ALA A 334 3.28 6.54 -4.21
N MET A 335 3.54 7.26 -3.13
CA MET A 335 2.69 7.24 -1.94
C MET A 335 1.25 7.69 -2.23
N MET A 336 1.08 8.71 -3.09
CA MET A 336 -0.23 9.22 -3.53
C MET A 336 -0.88 8.40 -4.66
N ARG A 337 -0.25 7.29 -5.10
CA ARG A 337 -0.76 6.41 -6.17
C ARG A 337 -1.06 7.13 -7.50
N LEU A 338 -0.18 8.04 -7.89
CA LEU A 338 -0.25 8.79 -9.15
C LEU A 338 0.50 8.04 -10.27
N TYR A 339 -0.01 8.05 -11.49
CA TYR A 339 0.56 7.27 -12.60
C TYR A 339 0.59 8.02 -13.94
N GLN A 340 -0.03 9.20 -14.02
CA GLN A 340 -0.22 9.89 -15.29
C GLN A 340 0.54 11.22 -15.41
N PRO A 341 0.83 11.69 -16.64
CA PRO A 341 1.50 12.95 -16.88
C PRO A 341 0.81 14.17 -16.25
N MET A 342 -0.52 14.24 -16.32
CA MET A 342 -1.32 15.33 -15.73
C MET A 342 -1.24 15.33 -14.20
N GLU A 343 -1.25 14.14 -13.58
CA GLU A 343 -1.06 14.01 -12.14
C GLU A 343 0.36 14.48 -11.75
N GLY A 344 1.36 14.19 -12.59
CA GLY A 344 2.73 14.71 -12.43
C GLY A 344 2.81 16.23 -12.50
N GLU A 345 2.07 16.87 -13.42
CA GLU A 345 1.96 18.34 -13.49
C GLU A 345 1.45 18.93 -12.18
N THR A 346 0.37 18.34 -11.70
CA THR A 346 -0.38 18.81 -10.57
C THR A 346 0.42 18.62 -9.29
N LEU A 347 1.14 17.49 -9.19
CA LEU A 347 2.07 17.22 -8.11
C LEU A 347 3.19 18.27 -8.08
N VAL A 348 3.80 18.60 -9.23
CA VAL A 348 4.81 19.65 -9.32
C VAL A 348 4.21 20.98 -8.86
N ALA A 349 3.07 21.39 -9.44
CA ALA A 349 2.41 22.64 -9.10
C ALA A 349 2.11 22.74 -7.58
N GLY A 350 1.48 21.71 -7.01
CA GLY A 350 1.20 21.65 -5.56
C GLY A 350 2.47 21.67 -4.72
N PHE A 351 3.54 20.98 -5.12
CA PHE A 351 4.80 20.96 -4.38
C PHE A 351 5.42 22.35 -4.31
N TYR A 352 5.41 23.13 -5.40
CA TYR A 352 5.95 24.49 -5.42
C TYR A 352 5.11 25.50 -4.62
N LEU A 353 3.87 25.18 -4.27
CA LEU A 353 3.06 25.97 -3.33
C LEU A 353 3.48 25.75 -1.87
N ILE A 354 4.20 24.67 -1.56
CA ILE A 354 4.73 24.41 -0.22
C ILE A 354 5.92 25.36 0.08
N PRO A 355 5.99 25.93 1.30
CA PRO A 355 7.16 26.68 1.76
C PRO A 355 8.50 26.00 1.46
N ILE A 356 9.47 26.78 0.96
CA ILE A 356 10.80 26.27 0.57
C ILE A 356 11.48 25.49 1.71
N GLU A 357 11.37 25.98 2.95
CA GLU A 357 11.94 25.32 4.12
C GLU A 357 11.28 23.96 4.41
N THR A 358 9.97 23.85 4.21
CA THR A 358 9.26 22.57 4.34
C THR A 358 9.65 21.61 3.21
N ARG A 359 9.81 22.10 1.98
CA ARG A 359 10.31 21.30 0.85
C ARG A 359 11.73 20.76 1.12
N LYS A 360 12.60 21.57 1.72
CA LYS A 360 13.94 21.13 2.12
C LYS A 360 13.88 20.04 3.18
N LYS A 361 13.04 20.19 4.20
CA LYS A 361 12.80 19.16 5.21
C LYS A 361 12.24 17.87 4.62
N LEU A 362 11.29 17.95 3.68
CA LEU A 362 10.78 16.78 2.96
C LEU A 362 11.93 16.03 2.28
N ALA A 363 12.75 16.73 1.48
CA ALA A 363 13.88 16.13 0.78
C ALA A 363 14.86 15.44 1.76
N PHE A 364 15.15 16.08 2.89
CA PHE A 364 16.02 15.53 3.92
C PHE A 364 15.40 14.29 4.60
N SER A 365 14.16 14.38 5.08
CA SER A 365 13.50 13.29 5.82
C SER A 365 13.28 12.05 4.95
N TYR A 366 13.17 12.19 3.63
CA TYR A 366 13.07 11.05 2.72
C TYR A 366 14.45 10.46 2.37
N PHE A 367 15.41 11.25 1.90
CA PHE A 367 16.66 10.66 1.41
C PHE A 367 17.72 10.40 2.48
N ASN A 368 17.55 10.90 3.70
CA ASN A 368 18.53 10.74 4.79
C ASN A 368 17.94 9.97 5.97
N VAL A 369 17.51 8.72 5.74
CA VAL A 369 17.08 7.83 6.83
C VAL A 369 18.30 7.41 7.65
N THR A 370 18.40 7.90 8.89
CA THR A 370 19.55 7.64 9.77
C THR A 370 19.46 6.31 10.50
N ASP A 371 18.25 5.86 10.83
CA ASP A 371 17.99 4.57 11.49
C ASP A 371 17.75 3.50 10.42
N LYS A 372 18.75 2.62 10.21
CA LYS A 372 18.66 1.50 9.26
C LYS A 372 17.65 0.44 9.71
N GLU A 373 17.27 0.47 10.99
CA GLU A 373 16.33 -0.45 11.59
C GLU A 373 14.93 0.16 11.78
N GLU A 374 14.68 1.37 11.26
CA GLU A 374 13.37 2.00 11.28
C GLU A 374 12.35 1.11 10.55
N PRO A 375 11.29 0.62 11.23
CA PRO A 375 10.21 -0.12 10.59
C PRO A 375 9.51 0.75 9.56
N THR A 376 8.97 0.11 8.53
CA THR A 376 8.25 0.81 7.46
C THR A 376 6.99 1.47 8.01
N PRO A 377 6.76 2.78 7.78
CA PRO A 377 5.48 3.40 8.06
C PRO A 377 4.36 2.70 7.30
N THR A 378 3.18 2.60 7.91
CA THR A 378 2.02 1.92 7.32
C THR A 378 0.85 2.89 7.11
N PHE A 379 0.04 2.59 6.11
CA PHE A 379 -1.20 3.32 5.74
C PHE A 379 -1.01 4.73 5.18
N ALA A 380 0.22 5.19 4.90
CA ALA A 380 0.42 6.49 4.26
C ALA A 380 -0.28 6.58 2.87
N PRO A 381 -0.27 5.55 2.00
CA PRO A 381 -1.02 5.59 0.76
C PRO A 381 -2.54 5.60 0.95
N ALA A 382 -3.05 5.03 2.04
CA ALA A 382 -4.47 5.10 2.37
C ALA A 382 -4.84 6.52 2.83
N LEU A 383 -4.00 7.14 3.68
CA LEU A 383 -4.13 8.54 4.10
C LEU A 383 -4.24 9.48 2.89
N PHE A 384 -3.28 9.40 1.97
CA PHE A 384 -3.26 10.28 0.79
C PHE A 384 -4.43 10.03 -0.15
N GLU A 385 -4.70 8.78 -0.52
CA GLU A 385 -5.79 8.47 -1.46
C GLU A 385 -7.17 8.84 -0.87
N ASN A 386 -7.41 8.54 0.41
CA ASN A 386 -8.65 8.92 1.07
C ASN A 386 -8.79 10.45 1.19
N SER A 387 -7.68 11.18 1.36
CA SER A 387 -7.68 12.65 1.34
C SER A 387 -8.02 13.19 -0.05
N ILE A 388 -7.47 12.62 -1.12
CA ILE A 388 -7.78 13.01 -2.51
C ILE A 388 -9.27 12.76 -2.78
N ASP A 389 -9.77 11.58 -2.42
CA ASP A 389 -11.19 11.22 -2.59
C ASP A 389 -12.11 12.13 -1.78
N TYR A 390 -11.75 12.47 -0.54
CA TYR A 390 -12.50 13.42 0.28
C TYR A 390 -12.56 14.79 -0.40
N ARG A 391 -11.40 15.33 -0.85
CA ARG A 391 -11.33 16.64 -1.51
C ARG A 391 -12.13 16.68 -2.80
N LYS A 392 -12.02 15.65 -3.64
CA LYS A 392 -12.81 15.52 -4.88
C LYS A 392 -14.31 15.68 -4.64
N ASN A 393 -14.79 15.23 -3.48
CA ASN A 393 -16.20 15.25 -3.10
C ASN A 393 -16.61 16.44 -2.23
N SER A 394 -15.66 17.29 -1.81
CA SER A 394 -15.89 18.39 -0.86
C SER A 394 -15.96 19.77 -1.52
N TYR A 395 -15.84 19.86 -2.85
CA TYR A 395 -16.07 21.11 -3.56
C TYR A 395 -17.53 21.55 -3.43
N ASP A 396 -17.76 22.86 -3.31
CA ASP A 396 -19.09 23.44 -3.17
C ASP A 396 -20.04 22.90 -4.24
N GLN A 397 -21.24 22.48 -3.83
CA GLN A 397 -22.28 21.98 -4.75
C GLN A 397 -22.67 23.04 -5.78
N ASP A 398 -22.48 24.31 -5.44
CA ASP A 398 -22.75 25.42 -6.34
C ASP A 398 -21.61 25.75 -7.30
N SER A 399 -20.44 25.13 -7.14
CA SER A 399 -19.31 25.32 -8.07
C SER A 399 -19.68 24.88 -9.49
N ILE A 400 -19.21 25.65 -10.47
CA ILE A 400 -19.42 25.35 -11.90
C ILE A 400 -18.95 23.94 -12.24
N ILE A 401 -17.84 23.50 -11.65
CA ILE A 401 -17.26 22.18 -11.89
C ILE A 401 -18.18 21.06 -11.39
N GLN A 402 -18.79 21.21 -10.20
CA GLN A 402 -19.73 20.22 -9.66
C GLN A 402 -21.07 20.23 -10.41
N LYS A 403 -21.54 21.41 -10.85
CA LYS A 403 -22.72 21.53 -11.71
C LYS A 403 -22.50 20.86 -13.07
N ILE A 404 -21.33 21.05 -13.67
CA ILE A 404 -20.96 20.42 -14.94
C ILE A 404 -20.86 18.89 -14.78
N SER A 405 -20.18 18.39 -13.74
CA SER A 405 -20.02 16.95 -13.58
C SER A 405 -21.33 16.22 -13.29
N LYS A 406 -22.32 16.92 -12.71
CA LYS A 406 -23.63 16.33 -12.36
C LYS A 406 -24.72 16.52 -13.41
N TYR A 407 -24.73 17.65 -14.13
CA TYR A 407 -25.87 18.05 -14.97
C TYR A 407 -25.53 18.22 -16.46
N ALA A 408 -24.27 18.08 -16.86
CA ALA A 408 -23.93 18.16 -18.28
C ALA A 408 -24.39 16.91 -19.04
N TYR A 409 -25.07 17.11 -20.17
CA TYR A 409 -25.50 16.02 -21.06
C TYR A 409 -24.36 15.41 -21.89
N SER A 410 -23.20 16.08 -21.96
CA SER A 410 -22.04 15.62 -22.73
C SER A 410 -21.07 14.83 -21.86
N LYS A 411 -20.92 13.54 -22.14
CA LYS A 411 -19.95 12.64 -21.48
C LYS A 411 -18.52 13.22 -21.48
N SER A 412 -18.10 13.84 -22.59
CA SER A 412 -16.74 14.41 -22.70
C SER A 412 -16.52 15.62 -21.78
N ILE A 413 -17.57 16.39 -21.49
CA ILE A 413 -17.49 17.53 -20.56
C ILE A 413 -17.47 17.02 -19.11
N VAL A 414 -18.26 16.00 -18.80
CA VAL A 414 -18.26 15.36 -17.46
C VAL A 414 -16.88 14.78 -17.13
N VAL A 415 -16.26 14.06 -18.08
CA VAL A 415 -14.91 13.49 -17.90
C VAL A 415 -13.90 14.59 -17.56
N ARG A 416 -13.86 15.68 -18.34
CA ARG A 416 -12.95 16.81 -18.10
C ARG A 416 -13.18 17.50 -16.74
N ALA A 417 -14.43 17.60 -16.30
CA ALA A 417 -14.74 18.15 -14.99
C ALA A 417 -14.23 17.25 -13.86
N GLU A 418 -14.40 15.93 -13.97
CA GLU A 418 -13.87 14.97 -12.98
C GLU A 418 -12.33 14.91 -12.99
N GLU A 419 -11.68 15.03 -14.16
CA GLU A 419 -10.23 15.21 -14.28
C GLU A 419 -9.76 16.45 -13.51
N LEU A 420 -10.40 17.60 -13.73
CA LEU A 420 -10.04 18.84 -13.05
C LEU A 420 -10.24 18.74 -11.53
N LYS A 421 -11.34 18.12 -11.07
CA LYS A 421 -11.57 17.86 -9.64
C LYS A 421 -10.47 17.01 -9.04
N ARG A 422 -10.04 15.95 -9.73
CA ARG A 422 -8.93 15.11 -9.28
C ARG A 422 -7.63 15.91 -9.20
N MET A 423 -7.33 16.74 -10.19
CA MET A 423 -6.10 17.55 -10.17
C MET A 423 -6.11 18.54 -9.01
N LEU A 424 -7.20 19.31 -8.84
CA LEU A 424 -7.32 20.23 -7.71
C LEU A 424 -7.19 19.50 -6.37
N ALA A 425 -7.77 18.30 -6.23
CA ALA A 425 -7.67 17.49 -5.03
C ALA A 425 -6.22 17.04 -4.74
N ILE A 426 -5.48 16.60 -5.77
CA ILE A 426 -4.06 16.23 -5.62
C ILE A 426 -3.25 17.42 -5.13
N ALA A 427 -3.35 18.57 -5.80
CA ALA A 427 -2.61 19.76 -5.41
C ALA A 427 -2.93 20.17 -3.96
N ASP A 428 -4.21 20.10 -3.58
CA ASP A 428 -4.66 20.45 -2.24
C ASP A 428 -4.12 19.49 -1.18
N VAL A 429 -4.07 18.18 -1.47
CA VAL A 429 -3.47 17.18 -0.58
C VAL A 429 -1.95 17.35 -0.47
N VAL A 430 -1.27 17.79 -1.53
CA VAL A 430 0.16 18.11 -1.49
C VAL A 430 0.43 19.31 -0.59
N VAL A 431 -0.35 20.37 -0.68
CA VAL A 431 -0.20 21.56 0.19
C VAL A 431 -0.68 21.28 1.62
N GLY A 432 -1.72 20.44 1.71
CA GLY A 432 -2.49 19.99 2.87
C GLY A 432 -1.83 18.89 3.70
N CYS A 433 -2.04 17.67 3.25
CA CYS A 433 -1.71 16.48 4.01
C CYS A 433 -0.19 16.21 4.10
N LEU A 434 0.58 16.52 3.04
CA LEU A 434 1.99 16.14 2.98
C LEU A 434 2.86 16.80 4.07
N PRO A 435 2.72 18.10 4.41
CA PRO A 435 3.41 18.70 5.55
C PRO A 435 3.01 18.09 6.92
N VAL A 436 1.79 17.59 7.07
CA VAL A 436 1.35 16.89 8.29
C VAL A 436 2.03 15.53 8.41
N TYR A 437 2.04 14.78 7.32
CA TYR A 437 2.75 13.52 7.24
C TYR A 437 4.23 13.68 7.66
N LEU A 438 4.91 14.71 7.12
CA LEU A 438 6.31 15.00 7.48
C LEU A 438 6.49 15.27 8.98
N ARG A 439 5.67 16.16 9.58
CA ARG A 439 5.78 16.45 11.01
C ARG A 439 5.55 15.21 11.88
N THR A 440 4.61 14.37 11.49
CA THR A 440 4.31 13.11 12.18
C THR A 440 5.49 12.15 12.12
N LEU A 441 6.12 12.04 10.95
CA LEU A 441 7.33 11.24 10.77
C LEU A 441 8.51 11.75 11.62
N ASP A 442 8.72 13.06 11.66
CA ASP A 442 9.76 13.68 12.49
C ASP A 442 9.52 13.43 13.99
N GLU A 443 8.27 13.57 14.47
CA GLU A 443 7.90 13.28 15.85
C GLU A 443 8.11 11.81 16.22
N TYR A 444 7.68 10.89 15.35
CA TYR A 444 7.90 9.46 15.53
C TYR A 444 9.39 9.12 15.64
N ARG A 445 10.22 9.69 14.76
CA ARG A 445 11.68 9.50 14.81
C ARG A 445 12.29 10.05 16.09
N LEU A 446 11.83 11.21 16.57
CA LEU A 446 12.26 11.78 17.85
C LEU A 446 11.86 10.87 19.03
N LYS A 447 10.64 10.34 19.02
CA LYS A 447 10.16 9.39 20.05
C LYS A 447 10.98 8.10 20.06
N ARG A 448 11.34 7.56 18.89
CA ARG A 448 12.26 6.41 18.77
C ARG A 448 13.64 6.70 19.33
N GLN A 449 14.24 7.84 18.94
CA GLN A 449 15.56 8.25 19.44
C GLN A 449 15.58 8.40 20.97
N THR A 450 14.48 8.89 21.53
CA THR A 450 14.28 9.03 22.98
C THR A 450 13.78 7.76 23.67
N LYS A 451 13.59 6.66 22.93
CA LYS A 451 13.08 5.36 23.40
C LYS A 451 11.74 5.44 24.15
N THR A 452 10.90 6.39 23.74
CA THR A 452 9.52 6.54 24.27
C THR A 452 8.50 5.71 23.50
N ILE A 453 8.94 5.07 22.41
CA ILE A 453 8.21 4.06 21.64
C ILE A 453 9.12 2.84 21.46
N ASP A 454 8.54 1.65 21.48
CA ASP A 454 9.27 0.41 21.19
C ASP A 454 9.82 0.43 19.76
N LEU A 455 11.10 0.08 19.61
CA LEU A 455 11.84 0.12 18.35
C LEU A 455 11.29 -0.85 17.29
N LYS A 456 10.50 -1.85 17.70
CA LYS A 456 9.81 -2.76 16.77
C LYS A 456 8.53 -2.17 16.19
N GLN A 457 7.94 -1.15 16.83
CA GLN A 457 6.64 -0.62 16.42
C GLN A 457 6.78 0.33 15.21
N PRO A 458 5.99 0.13 14.13
CA PRO A 458 5.97 1.04 13.00
C PRO A 458 5.12 2.29 13.28
N LEU A 459 5.38 3.36 12.52
CA LEU A 459 4.47 4.50 12.44
C LEU A 459 3.22 4.09 11.65
N SER A 460 2.03 4.22 12.24
CA SER A 460 0.78 3.78 11.64
C SER A 460 -0.23 4.92 11.49
N PHE A 461 -0.60 5.21 10.24
CA PHE A 461 -1.68 6.16 9.90
C PHE A 461 -3.06 5.50 9.86
N GLN A 462 -3.23 4.31 10.47
CA GLN A 462 -4.47 3.54 10.38
C GLN A 462 -5.70 4.31 10.86
N ALA A 463 -5.60 4.99 12.00
CA ALA A 463 -6.70 5.82 12.52
C ALA A 463 -6.87 7.08 11.65
N ALA A 464 -5.78 7.84 11.46
CA ALA A 464 -5.72 9.02 10.60
C ALA A 464 -6.31 8.86 9.18
N ALA A 465 -6.23 7.67 8.59
CA ALA A 465 -6.76 7.39 7.26
C ALA A 465 -8.27 7.06 7.24
N ALA A 466 -8.95 7.01 8.39
CA ALA A 466 -10.40 6.86 8.51
C ALA A 466 -11.14 8.10 7.96
N LYS A 467 -12.34 7.95 7.38
CA LYS A 467 -13.03 9.07 6.68
C LYS A 467 -13.36 10.23 7.62
N LYS A 468 -13.74 9.94 8.88
CA LYS A 468 -14.00 10.97 9.89
C LYS A 468 -12.73 11.78 10.14
N ASP A 469 -11.62 11.10 10.42
CA ASP A 469 -10.34 11.73 10.73
C ASP A 469 -9.70 12.43 9.52
N ILE A 470 -9.93 11.92 8.29
CA ILE A 470 -9.54 12.58 7.04
C ILE A 470 -10.27 13.91 6.86
N SER A 471 -11.57 13.96 7.18
CA SER A 471 -12.35 15.20 7.07
C SER A 471 -11.84 16.27 8.06
N GLU A 472 -11.48 15.82 9.26
CA GLU A 472 -10.83 16.66 10.25
C GLU A 472 -9.46 17.11 9.71
N LEU A 473 -8.56 16.19 9.34
CA LEU A 473 -7.22 16.48 8.80
C LEU A 473 -7.22 17.46 7.61
N CYS A 474 -8.14 17.27 6.66
CA CYS A 474 -8.21 18.09 5.47
C CYS A 474 -8.79 19.48 5.79
N GLY A 475 -9.76 19.63 6.69
CA GLY A 475 -10.36 20.92 7.00
C GLY A 475 -10.87 21.66 5.75
N LYS A 476 -10.65 22.99 5.67
CA LYS A 476 -10.92 23.80 4.46
C LYS A 476 -9.84 23.63 3.39
N SER A 477 -10.16 23.89 2.12
CA SER A 477 -9.19 23.80 1.01
C SER A 477 -8.23 25.00 1.01
N PRO A 478 -6.92 24.80 1.25
CA PRO A 478 -5.91 25.87 1.18
C PRO A 478 -5.77 26.50 -0.20
N ILE A 479 -6.11 25.78 -1.28
CA ILE A 479 -6.04 26.33 -2.64
C ILE A 479 -7.22 27.26 -2.93
N VAL A 480 -8.42 26.93 -2.44
CA VAL A 480 -9.64 27.71 -2.71
C VAL A 480 -9.67 29.02 -1.90
N GLU A 481 -9.12 29.03 -0.70
CA GLU A 481 -9.10 30.21 0.19
C GLU A 481 -7.93 31.18 -0.12
N LEU A 482 -7.32 31.12 -1.32
CA LEU A 482 -6.26 32.02 -1.81
C LEU A 482 -5.09 32.19 -0.84
N PHE A 483 -4.16 31.22 -0.85
CA PHE A 483 -2.84 31.36 -0.21
C PHE A 483 -2.92 31.58 1.30
N ASP A 484 -3.68 30.75 2.00
CA ASP A 484 -3.51 30.56 3.44
C ASP A 484 -2.63 29.33 3.68
N VAL A 485 -1.59 29.46 4.52
CA VAL A 485 -0.87 28.27 4.98
C VAL A 485 -1.74 27.64 6.05
N LEU A 486 -2.14 26.39 5.84
CA LEU A 486 -2.74 25.60 6.91
C LEU A 486 -1.76 25.55 8.09
N GLU A 487 -2.18 26.11 9.22
CA GLU A 487 -1.50 25.88 10.49
C GLU A 487 -2.16 24.65 11.10
N TYR A 488 -1.49 23.52 10.95
CA TYR A 488 -2.01 22.24 11.39
C TYR A 488 -1.82 22.09 12.88
N LYS A 489 -2.82 21.48 13.52
CA LYS A 489 -2.71 21.02 14.90
C LYS A 489 -1.75 19.84 15.00
N ILE A 490 -1.14 19.70 16.17
CA ILE A 490 -0.04 18.76 16.43
C ILE A 490 -0.59 17.33 16.27
N PRO A 491 -0.10 16.53 15.29
CA PRO A 491 -0.40 15.10 15.26
C PRO A 491 0.08 14.47 16.56
N LYS A 492 -0.62 13.45 17.07
CA LYS A 492 -0.16 12.73 18.26
C LYS A 492 0.23 11.33 17.86
N VAL A 493 1.47 10.97 18.15
CA VAL A 493 1.97 9.59 18.06
C VAL A 493 1.95 8.98 19.46
N ASP A 494 1.12 7.95 19.64
CA ASP A 494 1.06 7.20 20.90
C ASP A 494 2.25 6.24 21.08
N GLU A 495 2.31 5.56 22.23
CA GLU A 495 3.36 4.60 22.56
C GLU A 495 3.39 3.34 21.67
N LYS A 496 2.36 3.14 20.84
CA LYS A 496 2.26 2.05 19.86
C LYS A 496 2.56 2.51 18.44
N GLY A 497 2.90 3.79 18.25
CA GLY A 497 3.18 4.36 16.93
C GLY A 497 1.93 4.72 16.14
N ILE A 498 0.75 4.71 16.77
CA ILE A 498 -0.51 5.05 16.11
C ILE A 498 -0.67 6.56 16.09
N VAL A 499 -1.02 7.08 14.91
CA VAL A 499 -1.24 8.51 14.67
C VAL A 499 -2.72 8.84 14.88
N SER A 500 -2.98 9.86 15.68
CA SER A 500 -4.31 10.47 15.86
C SER A 500 -4.26 12.00 15.77
N PHE A 501 -5.39 12.63 15.52
CA PHE A 501 -5.54 14.09 15.48
C PHE A 501 -6.58 14.50 16.52
N GLU A 502 -6.26 15.45 17.40
CA GLU A 502 -7.17 15.80 18.51
C GLU A 502 -8.19 16.90 18.14
N ASN A 503 -8.12 17.56 16.97
CA ASN A 503 -9.04 18.64 16.56
C ASN A 503 -8.90 19.09 15.07
N ASN A 504 -9.90 19.81 14.53
CA ASN A 504 -9.87 20.43 13.19
C ASN A 504 -8.69 21.42 12.95
N PRO A 505 -8.01 21.40 11.78
CA PRO A 505 -6.99 22.36 11.35
C PRO A 505 -7.56 23.77 11.22
N THR A 506 -6.69 24.77 11.36
CA THR A 506 -7.02 26.19 11.21
C THR A 506 -6.18 26.81 10.09
N LEU A 507 -6.81 27.60 9.22
CA LEU A 507 -6.10 28.39 8.22
C LEU A 507 -5.48 29.62 8.90
N LYS A 508 -4.23 29.95 8.54
CA LYS A 508 -3.63 31.25 8.85
C LYS A 508 -3.34 32.00 7.54
N PRO A 509 -3.64 33.31 7.50
CA PRO A 509 -3.23 34.19 6.42
C PRO A 509 -1.74 34.03 6.13
N LEU A 510 -1.35 33.87 4.86
CA LEU A 510 0.05 34.15 4.51
C LEU A 510 0.32 35.61 4.88
N SER A 511 1.34 35.85 5.72
CA SER A 511 1.87 37.20 5.87
C SER A 511 2.33 37.69 4.50
N GLU A 512 2.03 38.94 4.16
CA GLU A 512 2.11 39.58 2.83
C GLU A 512 3.48 39.54 2.12
N GLN A 513 4.48 38.82 2.63
CA GLN A 513 5.87 38.83 2.16
C GLN A 513 6.30 37.57 1.40
N ARG A 514 5.45 36.98 0.56
CA ARG A 514 5.91 36.07 -0.48
C ARG A 514 5.52 36.56 -1.85
N VAL A 515 6.47 37.22 -2.50
CA VAL A 515 6.47 37.39 -3.95
C VAL A 515 6.49 35.99 -4.56
N LEU A 516 5.40 35.62 -5.23
CA LEU A 516 5.36 34.46 -6.10
C LEU A 516 6.42 34.64 -7.17
N THR A 517 7.55 33.95 -7.07
CA THR A 517 8.51 33.89 -8.17
C THR A 517 7.83 33.16 -9.33
N PRO A 518 7.74 33.74 -10.54
CA PRO A 518 7.11 33.08 -11.66
C PRO A 518 7.71 31.70 -11.92
N LEU A 519 6.85 30.74 -12.29
CA LEU A 519 7.15 29.32 -12.61
C LEU A 519 8.17 29.11 -13.76
N TYR A 520 8.78 30.16 -14.30
CA TYR A 520 9.73 30.11 -15.39
C TYR A 520 10.90 31.09 -15.18
N GLN A 521 11.76 30.80 -14.21
CA GLN A 521 13.17 31.19 -14.33
C GLN A 521 14.05 30.04 -13.86
N SER A 522 14.50 29.22 -14.80
CA SER A 522 15.59 28.28 -14.60
C SER A 522 16.85 29.06 -14.26
N LYS A 523 17.15 29.21 -12.97
CA LYS A 523 18.53 29.39 -12.52
C LYS A 523 18.88 28.22 -11.63
N SER A 524 19.71 27.35 -12.19
CA SER A 524 20.46 26.33 -11.48
C SER A 524 21.28 26.99 -10.37
N GLN A 525 20.73 27.05 -9.16
CA GLN A 525 21.53 27.17 -7.96
C GLN A 525 21.28 25.91 -7.16
N ASP A 526 22.35 25.19 -6.86
CA ASP A 526 22.34 23.99 -6.03
C ASP A 526 21.76 24.35 -4.65
N GLU A 527 20.47 24.08 -4.44
CA GLU A 527 19.75 24.40 -3.20
C GLU A 527 20.03 23.41 -2.04
N TYR A 528 20.94 22.44 -2.23
CA TYR A 528 21.16 21.35 -1.27
C TYR A 528 22.63 20.95 -1.11
N PRO A 529 23.46 21.71 -0.37
CA PRO A 529 24.79 21.27 0.01
C PRO A 529 24.67 20.18 1.09
N GLY A 530 24.75 18.90 0.71
CA GLY A 530 24.78 17.80 1.68
C GLY A 530 24.26 16.45 1.21
N LEU A 531 23.58 16.37 0.05
CA LEU A 531 23.22 15.07 -0.54
C LEU A 531 24.49 14.44 -1.14
N ARG A 532 24.89 13.26 -0.66
CA ARG A 532 26.08 12.55 -1.13
C ARG A 532 25.97 12.32 -2.65
N GLN A 533 26.73 13.10 -3.42
CA GLN A 533 27.00 12.79 -4.82
C GLN A 533 27.94 11.58 -4.84
N THR A 534 27.41 10.40 -5.16
CA THR A 534 28.24 9.27 -5.55
C THR A 534 28.52 9.38 -7.05
N THR A 535 29.82 9.43 -7.35
CA THR A 535 30.49 9.45 -8.65
C THR A 535 29.75 8.69 -9.76
N GLN A 536 29.23 9.44 -10.74
CA GLN A 536 28.99 8.89 -12.07
C GLN A 536 30.35 8.60 -12.72
N THR A 537 30.61 7.34 -13.04
CA THR A 537 31.66 7.00 -14.01
C THR A 537 31.17 7.48 -15.37
N SER A 538 31.86 8.46 -15.93
CA SER A 538 31.57 9.04 -17.24
C SER A 538 31.81 8.01 -18.34
N ILE A 539 30.74 7.45 -18.89
CA ILE A 539 30.80 6.82 -20.21
C ILE A 539 30.71 7.96 -21.23
N ASN A 540 31.86 8.33 -21.79
CA ASN A 540 31.96 9.24 -22.93
C ASN A 540 31.10 8.70 -24.09
N LYS A 541 29.91 9.28 -24.30
CA LYS A 541 29.20 9.20 -25.58
C LYS A 541 29.64 10.38 -26.44
N PRO A 542 30.12 10.16 -27.68
CA PRO A 542 30.50 11.25 -28.57
C PRO A 542 29.25 12.07 -28.96
N LYS A 543 29.38 13.41 -28.89
CA LYS A 543 28.36 14.34 -29.37
C LYS A 543 28.19 14.18 -30.88
N PRO A 544 26.97 13.97 -31.41
CA PRO A 544 26.74 14.10 -32.85
C PRO A 544 26.86 15.58 -33.24
N SER A 545 27.79 15.87 -34.16
CA SER A 545 27.90 17.16 -34.82
C SER A 545 26.90 17.20 -35.97
N ILE A 546 25.83 17.99 -35.82
CA ILE A 546 24.93 18.31 -36.93
C ILE A 546 25.56 19.47 -37.69
N LYS A 547 26.14 19.19 -38.86
CA LYS A 547 26.41 20.21 -39.87
C LYS A 547 25.11 20.49 -40.62
N ILE A 548 24.57 21.69 -40.44
CA ILE A 548 23.55 22.24 -41.33
C ILE A 548 24.27 22.67 -42.60
N VAL A 549 23.96 22.03 -43.73
CA VAL A 549 24.31 22.51 -45.07
C VAL A 549 23.06 23.16 -45.63
N LEU A 550 23.11 24.48 -45.85
CA LEU A 550 22.10 25.21 -46.61
C LEU A 550 22.55 25.25 -48.08
N SER A 551 21.92 24.39 -48.89
CA SER A 551 21.55 24.60 -50.30
C SER A 551 20.81 23.37 -50.80
#